data_AF-A0A1C6GFZ1-F1
#
_entry.id   AF-A0A1C6GFZ1-F1
#
_cell.length_a   1.000
_cell.length_b   1.000
_cell.length_c   1.000
_cell.angle_alpha   90.00
_cell.angle_beta   90.00
_cell.angle_gamma   90.00
#
_symmetry.space_group_name_H-M   'P 1'
#
loop_
_entity.id
_entity.type
_entity.pdbx_description
1 polymer ?
#
loop_
_entity_poly.entity_id
_entity_poly.type
_entity_poly.pdbx_seq_one_letter_code
_entity_poly.pdbx_strand_id
1 'polypeptide(L)'
;MTKETNINSSLTKPDIMVNPFYKAVICLINFDNPLEAFAYMYSDSYYVTEEEAYNNTQSAIWKLMYDYGVPSNNLNDISNYKLGEVFMQYANSDFIILAEEPLSNKIEVKSDFKFTQGSDGKWYSGNFRIEEPDEYNGMYILDLPDGISLMNGSVDNIYGNQDYVFVSDHMPESDEEFRIWSNIMWAKEPSQYSPLKDIEYKGKKYQKMTGLYTNRTHLWTEFTYGDVSSGDLKVTNKVSGNAADKTKEFTYTVTLSDKTINGKYGEMEFKNGVSIFKLRDNESKEAIGLPANVEYEIIESDNEEYQVTSSNSTGKIEANQIITVEFTNIKNLKPTQIPDLDPMPIPDEEANIVDTNKPINPSTIPNKEEINQNTIDKLPNTGRSNFILIGILMILSGVAIVKNKK
;
A
#
# COMPACT_ATOMS: atom_id res chain seq x y z
N MET A 1 -27.25 13.47 -27.08
CA MET A 1 -26.38 12.29 -27.25
C MET A 1 -26.10 11.72 -25.87
N THR A 2 -26.87 10.73 -25.44
CA THR A 2 -26.51 9.87 -24.31
C THR A 2 -25.38 8.95 -24.76
N LYS A 3 -24.28 8.87 -23.98
CA LYS A 3 -23.28 7.82 -24.17
C LYS A 3 -23.78 6.56 -23.46
N GLU A 4 -23.86 5.46 -24.17
CA GLU A 4 -24.20 4.16 -23.59
C GLU A 4 -23.02 3.64 -22.76
N THR A 5 -23.25 3.46 -21.46
CA THR A 5 -22.35 2.70 -20.59
C THR A 5 -22.54 1.21 -20.86
N ASN A 6 -21.69 0.62 -21.70
CA ASN A 6 -21.63 -0.83 -21.89
C ASN A 6 -21.04 -1.53 -20.66
N ILE A 7 -21.84 -1.64 -19.59
CA ILE A 7 -21.54 -2.48 -18.43
C ILE A 7 -21.90 -3.92 -18.81
N ASN A 8 -21.00 -4.56 -19.55
CA ASN A 8 -21.24 -5.90 -20.10
C ASN A 8 -20.89 -6.99 -19.09
N SER A 9 -21.63 -7.02 -17.98
CA SER A 9 -21.52 -8.02 -16.90
C SER A 9 -22.88 -8.64 -16.61
N SER A 10 -23.37 -9.47 -17.55
CA SER A 10 -24.66 -10.17 -17.43
C SER A 10 -24.59 -11.33 -16.43
N LEU A 11 -24.34 -11.02 -15.16
CA LEU A 11 -24.49 -11.95 -14.05
C LEU A 11 -25.91 -12.49 -14.06
N THR A 12 -26.04 -13.82 -14.16
CA THR A 12 -27.33 -14.48 -14.19
C THR A 12 -27.93 -14.49 -12.78
N LYS A 13 -29.24 -14.75 -12.67
CA LYS A 13 -29.90 -14.86 -11.36
C LYS A 13 -29.21 -15.91 -10.44
N PRO A 14 -28.80 -17.11 -10.92
CA PRO A 14 -27.94 -18.01 -10.16
C PRO A 14 -26.67 -17.35 -9.60
N ASP A 15 -25.88 -16.65 -10.42
CA ASP A 15 -24.61 -16.04 -10.01
C ASP A 15 -24.80 -15.00 -8.89
N ILE A 16 -25.86 -14.18 -9.03
CA ILE A 16 -26.27 -13.22 -8.00
C ILE A 16 -26.69 -13.94 -6.71
N MET A 17 -27.43 -15.05 -6.80
CA MET A 17 -27.93 -15.80 -5.63
C MET A 17 -26.84 -16.61 -4.91
N VAL A 18 -25.71 -16.90 -5.55
CA VAL A 18 -24.55 -17.56 -4.92
C VAL A 18 -23.68 -16.57 -4.13
N ASN A 19 -23.72 -15.27 -4.46
CA ASN A 19 -22.89 -14.24 -3.84
C ASN A 19 -23.14 -14.09 -2.31
N PRO A 20 -22.09 -14.05 -1.46
CA PRO A 20 -22.22 -13.84 -0.01
C PRO A 20 -23.00 -12.59 0.40
N PHE A 21 -22.86 -11.47 -0.33
CA PHE A 21 -23.60 -10.24 -0.05
C PHE A 21 -25.11 -10.41 -0.27
N TYR A 22 -25.52 -11.07 -1.37
CA TYR A 22 -26.93 -11.34 -1.63
C TYR A 22 -27.53 -12.25 -0.54
N LYS A 23 -26.79 -13.29 -0.14
CA LYS A 23 -27.14 -14.18 0.98
C LYS A 23 -27.31 -13.40 2.29
N ALA A 24 -26.41 -12.47 2.60
CA ALA A 24 -26.51 -11.61 3.78
C ALA A 24 -27.73 -10.68 3.74
N VAL A 25 -28.02 -10.07 2.58
CA VAL A 25 -29.23 -9.25 2.37
C VAL A 25 -30.52 -10.08 2.54
N ILE A 26 -30.55 -11.32 2.07
CA ILE A 26 -31.69 -12.23 2.32
C ILE A 26 -31.88 -12.50 3.82
N CYS A 27 -30.80 -12.67 4.59
CA CYS A 27 -30.91 -12.81 6.04
C CYS A 27 -31.44 -11.54 6.71
N LEU A 28 -30.86 -10.37 6.39
CA LEU A 28 -31.24 -9.05 6.93
C LEU A 28 -32.72 -8.69 6.68
N ILE A 29 -33.32 -9.19 5.61
CA ILE A 29 -34.72 -8.91 5.24
C ILE A 29 -35.72 -9.88 5.92
N ASN A 30 -35.32 -11.12 6.22
CA ASN A 30 -36.27 -12.20 6.53
C ASN A 30 -36.15 -12.79 7.95
N PHE A 31 -35.17 -12.38 8.77
CA PHE A 31 -34.89 -12.99 10.08
C PHE A 31 -34.50 -11.95 11.14
N ASP A 32 -35.08 -12.07 12.33
CA ASP A 32 -34.83 -11.15 13.47
C ASP A 32 -33.38 -11.21 13.98
N ASN A 33 -32.75 -12.39 13.91
CA ASN A 33 -31.32 -12.59 14.17
C ASN A 33 -30.59 -12.88 12.84
N PRO A 34 -30.30 -11.87 12.00
CA PRO A 34 -29.83 -12.10 10.63
C PRO A 34 -28.43 -12.72 10.56
N LEU A 35 -27.56 -12.47 11.55
CA LEU A 35 -26.24 -13.13 11.64
C LEU A 35 -26.38 -14.62 11.99
N GLU A 36 -27.28 -14.96 12.91
CA GLU A 36 -27.58 -16.35 13.28
C GLU A 36 -28.28 -17.09 12.13
N ALA A 37 -29.16 -16.41 11.38
CA ALA A 37 -29.80 -16.97 10.19
C ALA A 37 -28.82 -17.13 9.02
N PHE A 38 -27.87 -16.20 8.84
CA PHE A 38 -26.80 -16.34 7.84
C PHE A 38 -25.88 -17.51 8.18
N ALA A 39 -25.56 -17.69 9.46
CA ALA A 39 -24.95 -18.91 9.93
C ALA A 39 -25.87 -20.12 9.63
N TYR A 40 -27.07 -20.23 10.17
CA TYR A 40 -27.92 -21.41 10.02
C TYR A 40 -28.22 -21.81 8.55
N MET A 41 -28.34 -20.86 7.63
CA MET A 41 -28.63 -21.14 6.21
C MET A 41 -27.41 -21.29 5.31
N TYR A 42 -26.23 -20.78 5.72
CA TYR A 42 -25.03 -20.73 4.87
C TYR A 42 -23.72 -21.12 5.59
N SER A 43 -23.75 -21.49 6.89
CA SER A 43 -22.57 -21.73 7.74
C SER A 43 -21.65 -22.81 7.20
N ASP A 44 -22.25 -23.78 6.53
CA ASP A 44 -21.63 -25.01 6.07
C ASP A 44 -20.51 -24.72 5.06
N SER A 45 -20.41 -23.48 4.56
CA SER A 45 -19.36 -22.98 3.68
C SER A 45 -18.08 -22.49 4.37
N TYR A 46 -18.12 -22.02 5.63
CA TYR A 46 -16.96 -21.40 6.33
C TYR A 46 -16.97 -21.43 7.87
N TYR A 47 -18.14 -21.58 8.52
CA TYR A 47 -18.32 -21.46 9.97
C TYR A 47 -18.48 -22.85 10.61
N VAL A 48 -17.37 -23.54 10.78
CA VAL A 48 -17.28 -24.95 11.17
C VAL A 48 -16.62 -25.14 12.54
N THR A 49 -16.74 -26.34 13.12
CA THR A 49 -15.84 -26.80 14.17
C THR A 49 -14.51 -27.28 13.59
N GLU A 50 -13.49 -27.48 14.43
CA GLU A 50 -12.18 -28.03 14.01
C GLU A 50 -12.30 -29.44 13.39
N GLU A 51 -13.17 -30.30 13.94
CA GLU A 51 -13.44 -31.64 13.40
C GLU A 51 -14.14 -31.57 12.03
N GLU A 52 -15.12 -30.67 11.86
CA GLU A 52 -15.75 -30.43 10.57
C GLU A 52 -14.76 -29.85 9.56
N ALA A 53 -13.92 -28.88 9.95
CA ALA A 53 -12.86 -28.33 9.09
C ALA A 53 -11.90 -29.43 8.60
N TYR A 54 -11.41 -30.27 9.51
CA TYR A 54 -10.55 -31.41 9.19
C TYR A 54 -11.24 -32.39 8.23
N ASN A 55 -12.47 -32.81 8.53
CA ASN A 55 -13.21 -33.78 7.72
C ASN A 55 -13.56 -33.23 6.32
N ASN A 56 -13.88 -31.93 6.20
CA ASN A 56 -14.12 -31.27 4.92
C ASN A 56 -12.83 -31.15 4.09
N THR A 57 -11.71 -30.78 4.71
CA THR A 57 -10.40 -30.67 4.05
C THR A 57 -9.91 -32.02 3.53
N GLN A 58 -9.98 -33.06 4.36
CA GLN A 58 -9.68 -34.44 3.99
C GLN A 58 -10.51 -34.89 2.79
N SER A 59 -11.82 -34.64 2.83
CA SER A 59 -12.76 -35.08 1.79
C SER A 59 -12.55 -34.34 0.47
N ALA A 60 -12.25 -33.04 0.49
CA ALA A 60 -11.90 -32.29 -0.71
C ALA A 60 -10.60 -32.81 -1.36
N ILE A 61 -9.57 -33.10 -0.55
CA ILE A 61 -8.31 -33.68 -1.04
C ILE A 61 -8.53 -35.08 -1.65
N TRP A 62 -9.33 -35.94 -1.02
CA TRP A 62 -9.66 -37.27 -1.57
C TRP A 62 -10.53 -37.21 -2.83
N LYS A 63 -11.49 -36.28 -2.90
CA LYS A 63 -12.28 -36.01 -4.11
C LYS A 63 -11.41 -35.56 -5.27
N LEU A 64 -10.49 -34.62 -5.02
CA LEU A 64 -9.53 -34.14 -6.00
C LEU A 64 -8.59 -35.27 -6.48
N MET A 65 -8.13 -36.14 -5.57
CA MET A 65 -7.35 -37.32 -5.94
C MET A 65 -8.15 -38.34 -6.76
N TYR A 66 -9.44 -38.53 -6.47
CA TYR A 66 -10.34 -39.35 -7.28
C TYR A 66 -10.54 -38.75 -8.69
N ASP A 67 -10.77 -37.45 -8.80
CA ASP A 67 -11.00 -36.75 -10.07
C ASP A 67 -9.76 -36.81 -10.99
N TYR A 68 -8.56 -36.76 -10.42
CA TYR A 68 -7.29 -36.99 -11.14
C TYR A 68 -6.94 -38.47 -11.34
N GLY A 69 -7.83 -39.41 -10.99
CA GLY A 69 -7.64 -40.84 -11.24
C GLY A 69 -6.54 -41.50 -10.40
N VAL A 70 -6.19 -40.94 -9.24
CA VAL A 70 -5.17 -41.50 -8.34
C VAL A 70 -5.65 -42.86 -7.80
N PRO A 71 -4.95 -43.97 -8.06
CA PRO A 71 -5.40 -45.31 -7.70
C PRO A 71 -5.80 -45.44 -6.22
N SER A 72 -6.87 -46.20 -5.99
CA SER A 72 -7.48 -46.48 -4.67
C SER A 72 -8.11 -45.28 -3.94
N ASN A 73 -8.17 -44.08 -4.54
CA ASN A 73 -9.15 -43.07 -4.14
C ASN A 73 -10.49 -43.37 -4.81
N ASN A 74 -11.60 -43.27 -4.06
CA ASN A 74 -12.93 -43.65 -4.51
C ASN A 74 -14.05 -42.71 -4.03
N LEU A 75 -13.70 -41.56 -3.44
CA LEU A 75 -14.67 -40.56 -2.97
C LEU A 75 -15.12 -39.71 -4.16
N ASN A 76 -16.21 -40.13 -4.81
CA ASN A 76 -16.74 -39.50 -6.01
C ASN A 76 -17.84 -38.44 -5.76
N ASP A 77 -18.34 -38.36 -4.52
CA ASP A 77 -19.27 -37.34 -4.05
C ASP A 77 -18.79 -36.76 -2.71
N ILE A 78 -18.96 -35.45 -2.55
CA ILE A 78 -18.68 -34.71 -1.31
C ILE A 78 -19.84 -33.80 -0.91
N SER A 79 -21.06 -34.07 -1.38
CA SER A 79 -22.28 -33.31 -1.05
C SER A 79 -22.58 -33.17 0.44
N ASN A 80 -22.02 -34.04 1.30
CA ASN A 80 -22.09 -33.94 2.77
C ASN A 80 -20.98 -33.08 3.40
N TYR A 81 -20.01 -32.62 2.62
CA TYR A 81 -18.85 -31.83 3.03
C TYR A 81 -18.89 -30.47 2.32
N LYS A 82 -19.76 -29.58 2.80
CA LYS A 82 -20.11 -28.30 2.18
C LYS A 82 -18.94 -27.30 2.09
N LEU A 83 -18.06 -27.25 3.10
CA LEU A 83 -16.80 -26.52 3.05
C LEU A 83 -15.82 -27.21 2.08
N GLY A 84 -15.90 -28.53 1.96
CA GLY A 84 -15.20 -29.29 0.92
C GLY A 84 -15.67 -28.95 -0.51
N GLU A 85 -16.96 -28.67 -0.72
CA GLU A 85 -17.48 -28.18 -2.00
C GLU A 85 -17.01 -26.75 -2.32
N VAL A 86 -16.83 -25.89 -1.31
CA VAL A 86 -16.19 -24.58 -1.44
C VAL A 86 -14.71 -24.71 -1.81
N PHE A 87 -13.97 -25.56 -1.08
CA PHE A 87 -12.59 -25.91 -1.41
C PHE A 87 -12.43 -26.40 -2.85
N MET A 88 -13.32 -27.29 -3.33
CA MET A 88 -13.29 -27.74 -4.73
C MET A 88 -13.60 -26.63 -5.74
N GLN A 89 -14.30 -25.55 -5.38
CA GLN A 89 -14.47 -24.38 -6.26
C GLN A 89 -13.16 -23.60 -6.40
N TYR A 90 -12.46 -23.33 -5.28
CA TYR A 90 -11.13 -22.70 -5.32
C TYR A 90 -10.08 -23.56 -6.03
N ALA A 91 -10.13 -24.89 -5.87
CA ALA A 91 -9.25 -25.79 -6.64
C ALA A 91 -9.50 -25.70 -8.17
N ASN A 92 -10.74 -25.51 -8.61
CA ASN A 92 -11.06 -25.39 -10.04
C ASN A 92 -10.98 -23.93 -10.55
N SER A 93 -10.18 -23.08 -9.91
CA SER A 93 -10.04 -21.66 -10.24
C SER A 93 -8.58 -21.26 -10.53
N ASP A 94 -8.39 -20.10 -11.15
CA ASP A 94 -7.06 -19.55 -11.44
C ASP A 94 -6.36 -18.90 -10.23
N PHE A 95 -6.93 -18.99 -9.01
CA PHE A 95 -6.27 -18.50 -7.80
C PHE A 95 -4.95 -19.23 -7.55
N ILE A 96 -3.89 -18.48 -7.24
CA ILE A 96 -2.53 -19.02 -7.06
C ILE A 96 -2.14 -18.92 -5.58
N ILE A 97 -1.47 -19.95 -5.05
CA ILE A 97 -0.82 -19.85 -3.75
C ILE A 97 0.34 -18.86 -3.87
N LEU A 98 0.41 -17.88 -2.97
CA LEU A 98 1.60 -17.07 -2.80
C LEU A 98 2.80 -17.99 -2.44
N ALA A 99 3.72 -18.17 -3.38
CA ALA A 99 4.76 -19.21 -3.31
C ALA A 99 6.06 -18.75 -2.63
N GLU A 100 6.20 -17.44 -2.43
CA GLU A 100 7.38 -16.76 -1.89
C GLU A 100 6.96 -15.81 -0.75
N GLU A 101 7.92 -15.29 0.01
CA GLU A 101 7.63 -14.43 1.15
C GLU A 101 7.05 -13.07 0.71
N PRO A 102 5.89 -12.64 1.24
CA PRO A 102 5.35 -11.31 0.96
C PRO A 102 6.25 -10.25 1.59
N LEU A 103 6.54 -9.20 0.83
CA LEU A 103 7.43 -8.11 1.21
C LEU A 103 6.60 -6.85 1.47
N SER A 104 6.80 -6.21 2.63
CA SER A 104 6.11 -4.96 2.97
C SER A 104 6.36 -3.84 1.95
N ASN A 105 7.53 -3.82 1.30
CA ASN A 105 7.85 -2.86 0.22
C ASN A 105 7.15 -3.16 -1.14
N LYS A 106 6.14 -4.03 -1.14
CA LYS A 106 5.19 -4.25 -2.25
C LYS A 106 3.77 -3.86 -1.91
N ILE A 107 3.53 -3.37 -0.69
CA ILE A 107 2.22 -2.96 -0.21
C ILE A 107 2.25 -1.44 0.01
N GLU A 108 1.32 -0.71 -0.59
CA GLU A 108 1.23 0.75 -0.52
C GLU A 108 -0.12 1.16 0.10
N VAL A 109 -0.12 2.08 1.05
CA VAL A 109 -1.36 2.70 1.56
C VAL A 109 -1.66 3.94 0.73
N LYS A 110 -2.88 4.06 0.21
CA LYS A 110 -3.33 5.20 -0.59
C LYS A 110 -4.63 5.76 -0.06
N SER A 111 -4.60 7.04 0.30
CA SER A 111 -5.75 7.92 0.43
C SER A 111 -5.28 9.35 0.27
N ASP A 112 -6.22 10.30 0.21
CA ASP A 112 -5.92 11.71 0.46
C ASP A 112 -5.91 12.04 1.96
N PHE A 113 -6.52 11.17 2.79
CA PHE A 113 -6.83 11.35 4.21
C PHE A 113 -7.44 12.74 4.52
N LYS A 114 -8.15 13.33 3.55
CA LYS A 114 -8.81 14.63 3.71
C LYS A 114 -10.19 14.43 4.32
N PHE A 115 -10.30 14.64 5.63
CA PHE A 115 -11.55 14.50 6.37
C PHE A 115 -12.47 15.71 6.16
N THR A 116 -13.75 15.44 5.87
CA THR A 116 -14.79 16.46 5.65
C THR A 116 -16.01 16.18 6.51
N GLN A 117 -16.61 17.23 7.09
CA GLN A 117 -17.76 17.05 7.98
C GLN A 117 -19.07 16.87 7.19
N GLY A 118 -19.78 15.78 7.46
CA GLY A 118 -21.10 15.46 6.93
C GLY A 118 -22.22 16.26 7.60
N SER A 119 -23.42 16.25 6.98
CA SER A 119 -24.61 16.93 7.52
C SER A 119 -25.19 16.29 8.79
N ASP A 120 -24.66 15.14 9.21
CA ASP A 120 -24.94 14.46 10.47
C ASP A 120 -23.94 14.85 11.59
N GLY A 121 -22.90 15.63 11.26
CA GLY A 121 -21.84 16.08 12.18
C GLY A 121 -20.62 15.16 12.24
N LYS A 122 -20.63 13.99 11.58
CA LYS A 122 -19.48 13.07 11.52
C LYS A 122 -18.45 13.52 10.49
N TRP A 123 -17.22 13.02 10.60
CA TRP A 123 -16.13 13.34 9.68
C TRP A 123 -15.81 12.14 8.79
N TYR A 124 -15.75 12.37 7.48
CA TYR A 124 -15.57 11.37 6.43
C TYR A 124 -14.29 11.62 5.63
N SER A 125 -13.43 10.62 5.49
CA SER A 125 -12.24 10.69 4.63
C SER A 125 -12.60 10.59 3.14
N GLY A 126 -11.62 10.85 2.25
CA GLY A 126 -11.62 10.28 0.91
C GLY A 126 -11.41 8.75 0.93
N ASN A 127 -11.31 8.13 -0.25
CA ASN A 127 -11.10 6.67 -0.36
C ASN A 127 -9.75 6.27 0.25
N PHE A 128 -9.76 5.32 1.17
CA PHE A 128 -8.60 4.58 1.67
C PHE A 128 -8.49 3.23 0.96
N ARG A 129 -7.28 2.86 0.56
CA ARG A 129 -6.96 1.59 -0.09
C ARG A 129 -5.60 1.07 0.38
N ILE A 130 -5.51 -0.24 0.58
CA ILE A 130 -4.24 -0.96 0.63
C ILE A 130 -4.02 -1.53 -0.77
N GLU A 131 -3.03 -1.04 -1.51
CA GLU A 131 -2.62 -1.62 -2.79
C GLU A 131 -1.55 -2.70 -2.59
N GLU A 132 -1.72 -3.82 -3.30
CA GLU A 132 -0.84 -4.99 -3.23
C GLU A 132 -0.80 -5.73 -4.58
N PRO A 133 0.18 -6.64 -4.81
CA PRO A 133 0.18 -7.53 -5.97
C PRO A 133 -1.03 -8.48 -5.94
N ASP A 134 -1.61 -8.78 -7.10
CA ASP A 134 -2.78 -9.66 -7.24
C ASP A 134 -2.55 -11.08 -6.68
N GLU A 135 -1.30 -11.52 -6.51
CA GLU A 135 -0.96 -12.81 -5.90
C GLU A 135 -1.02 -12.79 -4.37
N TYR A 136 -0.96 -11.63 -3.70
CA TYR A 136 -0.89 -11.55 -2.23
C TYR A 136 -2.22 -11.93 -1.57
N ASN A 137 -3.35 -11.47 -2.14
CA ASN A 137 -4.70 -11.73 -1.65
C ASN A 137 -4.84 -11.44 -0.15
N GLY A 138 -4.21 -10.35 0.29
CA GLY A 138 -4.03 -9.98 1.67
C GLY A 138 -5.35 -9.63 2.36
N MET A 139 -5.53 -10.24 3.53
CA MET A 139 -6.54 -9.84 4.50
C MET A 139 -5.83 -9.09 5.62
N TYR A 140 -6.15 -7.81 5.75
CA TYR A 140 -5.54 -6.87 6.69
C TYR A 140 -6.54 -6.50 7.79
N ILE A 141 -5.99 -6.13 8.93
CA ILE A 141 -6.72 -5.66 10.12
C ILE A 141 -6.26 -4.24 10.43
N LEU A 142 -7.20 -3.39 10.84
CA LEU A 142 -6.94 -2.02 11.26
C LEU A 142 -7.20 -1.87 12.77
N ASP A 143 -6.15 -1.58 13.53
CA ASP A 143 -6.31 -1.06 14.88
C ASP A 143 -6.55 0.46 14.75
N LEU A 144 -7.78 0.93 14.93
CA LEU A 144 -8.17 2.35 14.83
C LEU A 144 -8.37 3.00 16.21
N PRO A 145 -8.17 4.33 16.36
CA PRO A 145 -8.54 5.09 17.56
C PRO A 145 -10.02 5.03 17.93
N ASP A 146 -10.32 5.33 19.20
CA ASP A 146 -11.69 5.50 19.70
C ASP A 146 -12.44 6.58 18.91
N GLY A 147 -13.70 6.32 18.56
CA GLY A 147 -14.54 7.23 17.75
C GLY A 147 -14.37 7.07 16.23
N ILE A 148 -13.25 6.50 15.76
CA ILE A 148 -12.98 6.24 14.35
C ILE A 148 -13.47 4.84 13.95
N SER A 149 -14.07 4.75 12.75
CA SER A 149 -14.71 3.53 12.23
C SER A 149 -14.69 3.53 10.70
N LEU A 150 -15.31 2.53 10.07
CA LEU A 150 -15.45 2.43 8.61
C LEU A 150 -16.90 2.60 8.16
N MET A 151 -17.09 3.32 7.05
CA MET A 151 -18.39 3.46 6.37
C MET A 151 -18.82 2.16 5.68
N ASN A 152 -17.84 1.39 5.21
CA ASN A 152 -18.02 0.15 4.45
C ASN A 152 -16.98 -0.88 4.86
N GLY A 153 -17.36 -2.16 4.90
CA GLY A 153 -16.48 -3.25 5.35
C GLY A 153 -16.46 -3.43 6.87
N SER A 154 -15.38 -4.04 7.37
CA SER A 154 -15.09 -4.26 8.80
C SER A 154 -13.59 -4.10 8.99
N VAL A 155 -13.18 -3.52 10.12
CA VAL A 155 -11.76 -3.32 10.47
C VAL A 155 -11.00 -4.64 10.60
N ASP A 156 -11.68 -5.77 10.84
CA ASP A 156 -11.10 -7.11 10.90
C ASP A 156 -10.92 -7.77 9.52
N ASN A 157 -11.47 -7.18 8.45
CA ASN A 157 -11.61 -7.80 7.12
C ASN A 157 -11.37 -6.77 6.00
N ILE A 158 -10.18 -6.17 5.96
CA ILE A 158 -9.75 -5.31 4.86
C ILE A 158 -9.08 -6.14 3.78
N TYR A 159 -9.54 -5.99 2.54
CA TYR A 159 -8.99 -6.69 1.38
C TYR A 159 -8.08 -5.76 0.58
N GLY A 160 -7.00 -6.31 0.06
CA GLY A 160 -6.17 -5.63 -0.93
C GLY A 160 -6.97 -5.11 -2.13
N ASN A 161 -6.53 -3.98 -2.68
CA ASN A 161 -7.05 -3.33 -3.88
C ASN A 161 -8.55 -2.90 -3.82
N GLN A 162 -9.16 -2.84 -2.63
CA GLN A 162 -10.51 -2.31 -2.40
C GLN A 162 -10.52 -0.92 -1.75
N ASP A 163 -11.57 -0.14 -2.02
CA ASP A 163 -11.77 1.21 -1.45
C ASP A 163 -12.65 1.17 -0.19
N TYR A 164 -12.22 1.92 0.83
CA TYR A 164 -12.85 2.10 2.13
C TYR A 164 -12.98 3.59 2.45
N VAL A 165 -13.86 3.97 3.38
CA VAL A 165 -13.96 5.34 3.89
C VAL A 165 -13.97 5.31 5.41
N PHE A 166 -13.09 6.08 6.05
CA PHE A 166 -13.10 6.28 7.50
C PHE A 166 -14.22 7.24 7.90
N VAL A 167 -14.84 6.94 9.04
CA VAL A 167 -15.89 7.75 9.65
C VAL A 167 -15.53 7.97 11.12
N SER A 168 -15.17 9.20 11.47
CA SER A 168 -14.95 9.63 12.86
C SER A 168 -16.15 10.42 13.39
N ASP A 169 -16.27 10.55 14.72
CA ASP A 169 -17.16 11.51 15.38
C ASP A 169 -16.48 12.86 15.68
N HIS A 170 -15.15 12.96 15.50
CA HIS A 170 -14.34 14.17 15.61
C HIS A 170 -13.46 14.35 14.37
N MET A 171 -12.77 15.49 14.25
CA MET A 171 -11.73 15.67 13.23
C MET A 171 -10.46 15.01 13.77
N PRO A 172 -9.87 13.99 13.10
CA PRO A 172 -8.72 13.28 13.65
C PRO A 172 -7.53 14.21 13.90
N GLU A 173 -6.86 14.03 15.04
CA GLU A 173 -5.70 14.81 15.44
C GLU A 173 -4.42 14.28 14.74
N SER A 174 -3.44 15.16 14.49
CA SER A 174 -2.28 14.84 13.66
C SER A 174 -1.38 13.74 14.23
N ASP A 175 -1.46 13.50 15.53
CA ASP A 175 -0.69 12.54 16.32
C ASP A 175 -1.52 11.34 16.81
N GLU A 176 -2.77 11.21 16.35
CA GLU A 176 -3.52 9.95 16.54
C GLU A 176 -2.92 8.82 15.70
N GLU A 177 -2.58 7.72 16.37
CA GLU A 177 -1.96 6.53 15.77
C GLU A 177 -3.00 5.48 15.35
N PHE A 178 -2.90 4.97 14.13
CA PHE A 178 -3.59 3.76 13.69
C PHE A 178 -2.60 2.72 13.13
N ARG A 179 -2.89 1.44 13.31
CA ARG A 179 -2.02 0.33 12.86
C ARG A 179 -2.71 -0.48 11.78
N ILE A 180 -1.96 -0.82 10.73
CA ILE A 180 -2.35 -1.85 9.77
C ILE A 180 -1.50 -3.09 10.04
N TRP A 181 -2.13 -4.26 10.14
CA TRP A 181 -1.39 -5.51 10.23
C TRP A 181 -2.06 -6.68 9.49
N SER A 182 -1.27 -7.69 9.17
CA SER A 182 -1.72 -8.93 8.53
C SER A 182 -0.83 -10.12 8.93
N ASN A 183 -1.30 -11.32 8.60
CA ASN A 183 -0.60 -12.59 8.74
C ASN A 183 -0.71 -13.36 7.41
N ILE A 184 -0.09 -12.82 6.36
CA ILE A 184 -0.17 -13.39 5.01
C ILE A 184 0.50 -14.77 5.02
N MET A 185 -0.26 -15.79 4.59
CA MET A 185 0.21 -17.16 4.48
C MET A 185 0.78 -17.42 3.09
N TRP A 186 1.97 -18.00 3.04
CA TRP A 186 2.65 -18.36 1.80
C TRP A 186 3.21 -19.78 1.88
N ALA A 187 3.24 -20.50 0.77
CA ALA A 187 3.67 -21.90 0.77
C ALA A 187 4.22 -22.35 -0.59
N LYS A 188 5.29 -23.14 -0.55
CA LYS A 188 5.85 -23.80 -1.74
C LYS A 188 4.98 -25.01 -2.13
N GLU A 189 5.17 -25.51 -3.35
CA GLU A 189 4.44 -26.68 -3.89
C GLU A 189 4.37 -27.83 -2.86
N PRO A 190 3.17 -28.37 -2.52
CA PRO A 190 3.03 -29.38 -1.47
C PRO A 190 3.73 -30.69 -1.81
N SER A 191 4.22 -31.37 -0.77
CA SER A 191 4.98 -32.61 -0.90
C SER A 191 4.11 -33.85 -0.70
N GLN A 192 4.29 -34.86 -1.56
CA GLN A 192 3.74 -36.19 -1.34
C GLN A 192 4.78 -37.09 -0.65
N TYR A 193 4.45 -37.55 0.55
CA TYR A 193 5.22 -38.52 1.32
C TYR A 193 4.72 -39.93 0.99
N SER A 194 5.61 -40.77 0.46
CA SER A 194 5.35 -42.18 0.22
C SER A 194 6.26 -43.04 1.10
N PRO A 195 5.79 -44.20 1.60
CA PRO A 195 6.67 -45.20 2.23
C PRO A 195 7.82 -45.59 1.28
N LEU A 196 9.05 -45.72 1.81
CA LEU A 196 10.22 -46.12 1.02
C LEU A 196 10.11 -47.52 0.39
N LYS A 197 9.19 -48.35 0.92
CA LYS A 197 8.78 -49.66 0.40
C LYS A 197 7.31 -49.88 0.73
N ASP A 198 6.62 -50.69 -0.07
CA ASP A 198 5.28 -51.20 0.25
C ASP A 198 5.34 -52.15 1.44
N ILE A 199 5.38 -51.60 2.65
CA ILE A 199 5.27 -52.37 3.90
C ILE A 199 3.80 -52.74 4.08
N GLU A 200 3.53 -54.04 4.16
CA GLU A 200 2.20 -54.58 4.41
C GLU A 200 2.07 -55.05 5.87
N TYR A 201 1.02 -54.59 6.55
CA TYR A 201 0.69 -54.95 7.91
C TYR A 201 -0.78 -55.39 7.98
N LYS A 202 -1.02 -56.65 8.36
CA LYS A 202 -2.36 -57.26 8.47
C LYS A 202 -3.23 -57.10 7.19
N GLY A 203 -2.64 -57.33 6.01
CA GLY A 203 -3.34 -57.22 4.73
C GLY A 203 -3.58 -55.79 4.25
N LYS A 204 -2.97 -54.79 4.89
CA LYS A 204 -3.07 -53.37 4.51
C LYS A 204 -1.68 -52.78 4.27
N LYS A 205 -1.54 -51.97 3.22
CA LYS A 205 -0.36 -51.13 3.00
C LYS A 205 -0.55 -49.77 3.67
N TYR A 206 0.55 -49.08 3.97
CA TYR A 206 0.51 -47.70 4.41
C TYR A 206 0.01 -46.78 3.29
N GLN A 207 -0.85 -45.82 3.64
CA GLN A 207 -1.29 -44.79 2.69
C GLN A 207 -0.15 -43.85 2.32
N LYS A 208 -0.23 -43.27 1.12
CA LYS A 208 0.52 -42.05 0.82
C LYS A 208 -0.09 -40.87 1.59
N MET A 209 0.74 -39.93 1.99
CA MET A 209 0.30 -38.67 2.60
C MET A 209 0.68 -37.51 1.68
N THR A 210 -0.12 -36.45 1.66
CA THR A 210 0.28 -35.16 1.07
C THR A 210 0.26 -34.13 2.18
N GLY A 211 1.24 -33.24 2.21
CA GLY A 211 1.33 -32.16 3.18
C GLY A 211 1.86 -30.89 2.53
N LEU A 212 1.31 -29.75 2.92
CA LEU A 212 1.81 -28.43 2.59
C LEU A 212 2.64 -27.91 3.76
N TYR A 213 3.83 -27.40 3.49
CA TYR A 213 4.57 -26.60 4.47
C TYR A 213 4.19 -25.13 4.29
N THR A 214 3.33 -24.63 5.17
CA THR A 214 2.91 -23.23 5.20
C THR A 214 3.85 -22.39 6.05
N ASN A 215 4.24 -21.24 5.51
CA ASN A 215 4.81 -20.13 6.26
C ASN A 215 3.71 -19.11 6.55
N ARG A 216 4.00 -18.22 7.49
CA ARG A 216 3.19 -17.06 7.85
C ARG A 216 4.15 -15.90 8.08
N THR A 217 4.04 -14.87 7.26
CA THR A 217 4.81 -13.63 7.47
C THR A 217 3.87 -12.62 8.12
N HIS A 218 4.21 -12.21 9.33
CA HIS A 218 3.49 -11.15 10.01
C HIS A 218 4.02 -9.80 9.50
N LEU A 219 3.14 -9.05 8.85
CA LEU A 219 3.42 -7.70 8.40
C LEU A 219 2.61 -6.74 9.27
N TRP A 220 3.23 -5.65 9.69
CA TRP A 220 2.56 -4.55 10.36
C TRP A 220 3.24 -3.22 10.00
N THR A 221 2.49 -2.15 10.09
CA THR A 221 2.95 -0.77 9.98
C THR A 221 2.02 0.13 10.79
N GLU A 222 2.57 1.23 11.27
CA GLU A 222 1.93 2.16 12.21
C GLU A 222 2.04 3.55 11.60
N PHE A 223 0.96 4.32 11.68
CA PHE A 223 0.83 5.62 11.03
C PHE A 223 0.20 6.59 12.01
N THR A 224 0.70 7.82 12.10
CA THR A 224 -0.14 8.91 12.58
C THR A 224 -1.07 9.38 11.45
N TYR A 225 -2.23 9.94 11.76
CA TYR A 225 -3.04 10.62 10.74
C TYR A 225 -2.27 11.79 10.08
N GLY A 226 -1.31 12.39 10.78
CA GLY A 226 -0.36 13.35 10.22
C GLY A 226 0.46 12.78 9.05
N ASP A 227 1.13 11.64 9.23
CA ASP A 227 2.05 11.04 8.25
C ASP A 227 1.40 10.67 6.91
N VAL A 228 0.07 10.42 6.94
CA VAL A 228 -0.69 9.98 5.77
C VAL A 228 -1.65 11.04 5.23
N SER A 229 -1.94 12.09 6.01
CA SER A 229 -2.67 13.26 5.54
C SER A 229 -1.94 13.99 4.41
N SER A 230 -2.69 14.78 3.64
CA SER A 230 -2.13 15.55 2.53
C SER A 230 -2.41 17.05 2.66
N GLY A 231 -1.43 17.85 2.24
CA GLY A 231 -1.48 19.31 2.21
C GLY A 231 -1.11 19.85 0.82
N ASP A 232 -1.39 21.13 0.62
CA ASP A 232 -1.26 21.79 -0.67
C ASP A 232 -0.22 22.94 -0.55
N LEU A 233 0.66 23.14 -1.55
CA LEU A 233 1.77 24.09 -1.51
C LEU A 233 1.70 25.05 -2.70
N LYS A 234 1.48 26.34 -2.42
CA LYS A 234 1.32 27.40 -3.41
C LYS A 234 2.51 28.36 -3.38
N VAL A 235 3.22 28.48 -4.49
CA VAL A 235 4.32 29.45 -4.68
C VAL A 235 3.83 30.59 -5.55
N THR A 236 4.11 31.82 -5.13
CA THR A 236 3.67 33.07 -5.80
C THR A 236 4.85 34.02 -6.00
N ASN A 237 4.87 34.75 -7.13
CA ASN A 237 5.89 35.78 -7.41
C ASN A 237 5.24 37.15 -7.60
N LYS A 238 5.89 38.20 -7.09
CA LYS A 238 5.48 39.60 -7.20
C LYS A 238 6.67 40.47 -7.54
N VAL A 239 6.64 41.15 -8.68
CA VAL A 239 7.78 41.94 -9.19
C VAL A 239 7.48 43.44 -9.10
N SER A 240 8.36 44.19 -8.44
CA SER A 240 8.09 45.58 -8.03
C SER A 240 9.35 46.47 -8.04
N GLY A 241 9.15 47.77 -7.81
CA GLY A 241 10.20 48.80 -7.98
C GLY A 241 10.14 49.48 -9.34
N ASN A 242 10.84 50.62 -9.46
CA ASN A 242 10.72 51.51 -10.63
C ASN A 242 11.59 51.13 -11.85
N ALA A 243 12.38 50.06 -11.74
CA ALA A 243 13.22 49.51 -12.81
C ALA A 243 12.98 48.01 -13.06
N ALA A 244 11.87 47.48 -12.53
CA ALA A 244 11.49 46.09 -12.68
C ALA A 244 10.89 45.78 -14.06
N ASP A 245 11.40 44.72 -14.68
CA ASP A 245 10.71 44.03 -15.78
C ASP A 245 9.71 43.03 -15.17
N LYS A 246 8.42 43.27 -15.39
CA LYS A 246 7.32 42.40 -14.95
C LYS A 246 7.10 41.18 -15.86
N THR A 247 7.69 41.17 -17.06
CA THR A 247 7.62 40.06 -18.02
C THR A 247 8.75 39.04 -17.84
N LYS A 248 9.79 39.42 -17.09
CA LYS A 248 10.88 38.54 -16.69
C LYS A 248 10.34 37.33 -15.92
N GLU A 249 10.80 36.16 -16.34
CA GLU A 249 10.62 34.90 -15.63
C GLU A 249 11.73 34.73 -14.58
N PHE A 250 11.33 34.26 -13.40
CA PHE A 250 12.20 33.87 -12.28
C PHE A 250 12.05 32.36 -12.07
N THR A 251 13.15 31.66 -11.77
CA THR A 251 13.15 30.19 -11.66
C THR A 251 13.04 29.78 -10.20
N TYR A 252 12.13 28.86 -9.89
CA TYR A 252 11.90 28.31 -8.55
C TYR A 252 12.23 26.83 -8.53
N THR A 253 13.04 26.42 -7.55
CA THR A 253 13.34 25.02 -7.24
C THR A 253 12.71 24.67 -5.90
N VAL A 254 11.65 23.85 -5.92
CA VAL A 254 11.01 23.28 -4.74
C VAL A 254 11.70 21.95 -4.43
N THR A 255 12.22 21.81 -3.22
CA THR A 255 12.93 20.63 -2.74
C THR A 255 12.22 20.09 -1.50
N LEU A 256 11.64 18.90 -1.59
CA LEU A 256 11.04 18.17 -0.48
C LEU A 256 12.10 17.33 0.25
N SER A 257 11.94 17.05 1.55
CA SER A 257 12.86 16.17 2.29
C SER A 257 12.76 14.73 1.81
N ASP A 258 11.55 14.22 1.60
CA ASP A 258 11.32 12.92 0.99
C ASP A 258 11.70 12.93 -0.50
N LYS A 259 12.65 12.04 -0.86
CA LYS A 259 13.17 11.86 -2.21
C LYS A 259 12.48 10.72 -2.97
N THR A 260 11.52 10.03 -2.38
CA THR A 260 10.68 9.03 -3.06
C THR A 260 9.54 9.65 -3.84
N ILE A 261 9.10 10.86 -3.45
CA ILE A 261 8.04 11.63 -4.14
C ILE A 261 8.41 11.89 -5.60
N ASN A 262 7.59 11.36 -6.51
CA ASN A 262 7.76 11.43 -7.95
C ASN A 262 6.40 11.57 -8.65
N GLY A 263 6.36 12.24 -9.80
CA GLY A 263 5.14 12.43 -10.59
C GLY A 263 4.50 13.81 -10.40
N LYS A 264 3.22 13.94 -10.75
CA LYS A 264 2.55 15.24 -10.86
C LYS A 264 1.60 15.50 -9.69
N TYR A 265 1.86 16.59 -8.97
CA TYR A 265 1.06 17.09 -7.85
C TYR A 265 0.55 18.48 -8.23
N GLY A 266 -0.77 18.64 -8.42
CA GLY A 266 -1.36 19.87 -8.96
C GLY A 266 -0.73 20.30 -10.30
N GLU A 267 -0.07 21.45 -10.33
CA GLU A 267 0.65 22.01 -11.47
C GLU A 267 2.16 21.72 -11.46
N MET A 268 2.67 21.10 -10.40
CA MET A 268 4.09 20.79 -10.20
C MET A 268 4.40 19.33 -10.61
N GLU A 269 5.60 19.10 -11.13
CA GLU A 269 6.07 17.75 -11.49
C GLU A 269 7.37 17.49 -10.72
N PHE A 270 7.31 16.55 -9.78
CA PHE A 270 8.41 16.19 -8.91
C PHE A 270 9.20 15.00 -9.47
N LYS A 271 10.52 15.08 -9.36
CA LYS A 271 11.47 14.00 -9.66
C LYS A 271 12.44 13.89 -8.50
N ASN A 272 12.42 12.74 -7.82
CA ASN A 272 13.16 12.48 -6.58
C ASN A 272 13.00 13.60 -5.53
N GLY A 273 11.76 14.03 -5.26
CA GLY A 273 11.46 15.11 -4.33
C GLY A 273 11.80 16.52 -4.81
N VAL A 274 12.15 16.74 -6.07
CA VAL A 274 12.49 18.07 -6.62
C VAL A 274 11.57 18.45 -7.78
N SER A 275 10.99 19.66 -7.74
CA SER A 275 10.23 20.26 -8.84
C SER A 275 10.81 21.63 -9.20
N ILE A 276 10.94 21.90 -10.51
CA ILE A 276 11.51 23.16 -11.03
C ILE A 276 10.51 23.79 -12.00
N PHE A 277 10.23 25.08 -11.83
CA PHE A 277 9.34 25.85 -12.71
C PHE A 277 9.73 27.34 -12.72
N LYS A 278 8.99 28.15 -13.48
CA LYS A 278 9.17 29.60 -13.53
C LYS A 278 7.86 30.35 -13.27
N LEU A 279 7.95 31.56 -12.73
CA LEU A 279 6.84 32.50 -12.55
C LEU A 279 7.26 33.93 -12.94
N ARG A 280 6.33 34.68 -13.54
CA ARG A 280 6.41 36.15 -13.75
C ARG A 280 5.62 36.91 -12.66
N ASP A 281 5.47 38.22 -12.84
CA ASP A 281 4.72 39.10 -11.94
C ASP A 281 3.24 38.71 -11.76
N ASN A 282 2.88 38.35 -10.52
CA ASN A 282 1.56 37.85 -10.10
C ASN A 282 1.18 36.49 -10.69
N GLU A 283 2.12 35.74 -11.25
CA GLU A 283 1.91 34.31 -11.54
C GLU A 283 2.12 33.47 -10.27
N SER A 284 1.47 32.31 -10.22
CA SER A 284 1.61 31.33 -9.13
C SER A 284 1.60 29.90 -9.68
N LYS A 285 2.16 28.96 -8.91
CA LYS A 285 1.93 27.53 -9.11
C LYS A 285 1.49 26.84 -7.82
N GLU A 286 0.65 25.83 -7.95
CA GLU A 286 0.11 25.07 -6.83
C GLU A 286 0.42 23.56 -6.97
N ALA A 287 1.05 22.97 -5.96
CA ALA A 287 1.08 21.53 -5.77
C ALA A 287 -0.09 21.15 -4.86
N ILE A 288 -0.83 20.12 -5.26
CA ILE A 288 -2.04 19.64 -4.56
C ILE A 288 -1.78 18.20 -4.13
N GLY A 289 -2.10 17.88 -2.88
CA GLY A 289 -2.00 16.52 -2.34
C GLY A 289 -0.58 16.04 -2.07
N LEU A 290 0.33 16.93 -1.67
CA LEU A 290 1.64 16.49 -1.13
C LEU A 290 1.43 15.81 0.22
N PRO A 291 2.20 14.75 0.57
CA PRO A 291 2.13 14.17 1.91
C PRO A 291 2.49 15.22 2.97
N ALA A 292 1.75 15.26 4.07
CA ALA A 292 2.01 16.14 5.20
C ALA A 292 3.26 15.69 5.99
N ASN A 293 3.70 16.49 6.97
CA ASN A 293 4.95 16.34 7.74
C ASN A 293 6.26 16.40 6.92
N VAL A 294 6.21 16.21 5.60
CA VAL A 294 7.32 16.40 4.65
C VAL A 294 7.83 17.84 4.73
N GLU A 295 9.13 18.00 4.93
CA GLU A 295 9.78 19.31 4.95
C GLU A 295 10.02 19.79 3.52
N TYR A 296 9.92 21.11 3.29
CA TYR A 296 10.20 21.73 1.99
C TYR A 296 11.15 22.92 2.13
N GLU A 297 11.95 23.14 1.10
CA GLU A 297 12.78 24.31 0.86
C GLU A 297 12.53 24.82 -0.57
N ILE A 298 12.43 26.14 -0.74
CA ILE A 298 12.20 26.77 -2.05
C ILE A 298 13.27 27.82 -2.29
N ILE A 299 14.06 27.61 -3.33
CA ILE A 299 15.14 28.53 -3.76
C ILE A 299 14.75 29.17 -5.09
N GLU A 300 14.92 30.49 -5.18
CA GLU A 300 14.74 31.27 -6.40
C GLU A 300 16.10 31.58 -7.06
N SER A 301 16.17 31.46 -8.39
CA SER A 301 17.32 31.83 -9.22
C SER A 301 16.92 32.68 -10.43
N ASP A 302 17.91 33.09 -11.22
CA ASP A 302 17.80 34.06 -12.31
C ASP A 302 17.41 35.48 -11.79
N ASN A 303 17.81 35.85 -10.58
CA ASN A 303 17.35 37.04 -9.85
C ASN A 303 18.45 38.10 -9.59
N GLU A 304 19.57 38.04 -10.30
CA GLU A 304 20.84 38.74 -9.98
C GLU A 304 20.75 40.28 -9.94
N GLU A 305 19.77 40.86 -10.63
CA GLU A 305 19.52 42.30 -10.68
C GLU A 305 18.45 42.80 -9.69
N TYR A 306 17.88 41.91 -8.88
CA TYR A 306 16.74 42.16 -8.00
C TYR A 306 17.14 41.95 -6.53
N GLN A 307 16.59 42.78 -5.64
CA GLN A 307 16.56 42.49 -4.22
C GLN A 307 15.35 41.59 -3.94
N VAL A 308 15.59 40.41 -3.39
CA VAL A 308 14.56 39.39 -3.15
C VAL A 308 14.20 39.34 -1.66
N THR A 309 12.92 39.20 -1.36
CA THR A 309 12.42 38.88 -0.01
C THR A 309 11.35 37.80 -0.12
N SER A 310 11.46 36.73 0.68
CA SER A 310 10.48 35.65 0.74
C SER A 310 9.71 35.59 2.06
N SER A 311 8.49 35.06 2.02
CA SER A 311 7.75 34.55 3.19
C SER A 311 7.55 33.04 3.03
N ASN A 312 7.66 32.28 4.13
CA ASN A 312 7.44 30.83 4.18
C ASN A 312 8.26 29.99 3.16
N SER A 313 9.46 30.42 2.74
CA SER A 313 10.26 29.66 1.75
C SER A 313 10.86 28.35 2.27
N THR A 314 10.66 28.02 3.55
CA THR A 314 10.99 26.75 4.19
C THR A 314 9.93 26.40 5.23
N GLY A 315 9.55 25.13 5.33
CA GLY A 315 8.58 24.67 6.33
C GLY A 315 8.28 23.17 6.23
N LYS A 316 7.15 22.72 6.80
CA LYS A 316 6.55 21.40 6.58
C LYS A 316 5.26 21.54 5.80
N ILE A 317 4.87 20.52 5.05
CA ILE A 317 3.52 20.41 4.49
C ILE A 317 2.56 20.12 5.66
N GLU A 318 1.61 21.04 5.88
CA GLU A 318 0.65 20.97 6.97
C GLU A 318 -0.60 20.19 6.55
N ALA A 319 -1.06 19.30 7.44
CA ALA A 319 -2.22 18.44 7.21
C ALA A 319 -3.46 19.26 6.82
N ASN A 320 -4.10 18.92 5.69
CA ASN A 320 -5.35 19.53 5.22
C ASN A 320 -5.31 21.05 4.96
N GLN A 321 -4.13 21.66 4.85
CA GLN A 321 -3.95 23.10 4.65
C GLN A 321 -3.28 23.46 3.32
N ILE A 322 -3.51 24.69 2.87
CA ILE A 322 -2.77 25.29 1.74
C ILE A 322 -1.73 26.29 2.26
N ILE A 323 -0.46 25.94 2.10
CA ILE A 323 0.66 26.80 2.46
C ILE A 323 0.94 27.75 1.31
N THR A 324 0.81 29.05 1.57
CA THR A 324 1.20 30.08 0.60
C THR A 324 2.60 30.59 0.91
N VAL A 325 3.45 30.55 -0.11
CA VAL A 325 4.84 31.02 -0.13
C VAL A 325 4.90 32.21 -1.10
N GLU A 326 5.39 33.34 -0.64
CA GLU A 326 5.45 34.56 -1.44
C GLU A 326 6.89 34.98 -1.67
N PHE A 327 7.27 35.19 -2.93
CA PHE A 327 8.52 35.84 -3.31
C PHE A 327 8.21 37.24 -3.85
N THR A 328 8.90 38.25 -3.31
CA THR A 328 8.85 39.62 -3.83
C THR A 328 10.21 40.01 -4.40
N ASN A 329 10.23 40.27 -5.70
CA ASN A 329 11.37 40.69 -6.49
C ASN A 329 11.35 42.22 -6.63
N ILE A 330 12.37 42.93 -6.13
CA ILE A 330 12.42 44.40 -6.12
C ILE A 330 13.60 44.91 -6.96
N LYS A 331 13.34 45.68 -8.02
CA LYS A 331 14.39 46.34 -8.81
C LYS A 331 14.11 47.83 -8.99
N ASN A 332 15.03 48.66 -8.52
CA ASN A 332 14.97 50.12 -8.57
C ASN A 332 16.17 50.70 -9.31
N LEU A 333 15.98 51.87 -9.94
CA LEU A 333 17.06 52.66 -10.50
C LEU A 333 18.03 53.09 -9.39
N LYS A 334 19.32 52.81 -9.56
CA LYS A 334 20.36 53.43 -8.73
C LYS A 334 20.38 54.95 -8.99
N PRO A 335 20.53 55.81 -7.97
CA PRO A 335 20.66 57.25 -8.16
C PRO A 335 21.83 57.57 -9.10
N THR A 336 21.58 58.42 -10.11
CA THR A 336 22.60 58.80 -11.09
C THR A 336 23.72 59.60 -10.42
N GLN A 337 24.96 59.10 -10.47
CA GLN A 337 26.12 59.90 -10.08
C GLN A 337 26.27 61.11 -11.01
N ILE A 338 26.47 62.28 -10.40
CA ILE A 338 27.03 63.44 -11.10
C ILE A 338 28.51 63.12 -11.38
N PRO A 339 29.02 63.33 -12.61
CA PRO A 339 30.43 63.10 -12.91
C PRO A 339 31.27 64.23 -12.32
N ASP A 340 32.25 63.89 -11.48
CA ASP A 340 33.28 64.80 -11.02
C ASP A 340 34.68 64.14 -11.10
N LEU A 341 35.72 64.97 -11.06
CA LEU A 341 37.03 64.68 -11.65
C LEU A 341 37.98 63.82 -10.79
N ASP A 342 38.90 63.11 -11.47
CA ASP A 342 39.99 62.28 -10.93
C ASP A 342 41.33 62.66 -11.61
N PRO A 343 42.52 62.27 -11.08
CA PRO A 343 42.85 61.59 -9.80
C PRO A 343 43.72 62.51 -8.91
N MET A 344 44.75 62.19 -8.09
CA MET A 344 45.68 61.07 -7.75
C MET A 344 46.48 61.53 -6.46
N PRO A 345 47.49 60.84 -5.87
CA PRO A 345 47.89 59.41 -5.84
C PRO A 345 48.23 58.83 -4.41
N ILE A 346 48.34 57.49 -4.27
CA ILE A 346 49.43 56.67 -3.64
C ILE A 346 49.99 57.07 -2.23
N PRO A 347 50.17 56.16 -1.21
CA PRO A 347 50.85 54.86 -1.36
C PRO A 347 50.33 53.58 -0.66
N ASP A 348 50.87 52.50 -1.21
CA ASP A 348 51.10 51.10 -0.84
C ASP A 348 51.85 50.81 0.49
N GLU A 349 51.65 49.59 1.05
CA GLU A 349 52.67 48.86 1.85
C GLU A 349 52.46 47.31 1.87
N GLU A 350 53.37 46.60 1.18
CA GLU A 350 53.92 45.22 1.34
C GLU A 350 53.09 43.94 1.71
N ALA A 351 53.79 42.79 1.73
CA ALA A 351 53.28 41.40 1.78
C ALA A 351 54.23 40.46 2.59
N ASN A 352 54.09 39.12 2.42
CA ASN A 352 54.85 37.98 3.03
C ASN A 352 54.15 37.27 4.23
N ILE A 353 54.28 35.95 4.53
CA ILE A 353 55.13 34.86 3.97
C ILE A 353 54.55 33.44 4.26
N VAL A 354 54.84 32.43 3.39
CA VAL A 354 54.97 30.94 3.60
C VAL A 354 53.99 30.21 4.58
N ASP A 355 53.10 29.29 4.17
CA ASP A 355 53.27 27.91 3.63
C ASP A 355 53.74 26.82 4.64
N THR A 356 53.07 25.64 4.66
CA THR A 356 53.67 24.26 4.61
C THR A 356 52.75 23.09 5.08
N ASN A 357 52.80 21.98 4.31
CA ASN A 357 52.72 20.54 4.70
C ASN A 357 51.39 19.78 5.00
N LYS A 358 51.12 18.80 4.09
CA LYS A 358 50.38 17.51 4.18
C LYS A 358 51.17 16.52 3.28
N PRO A 359 51.43 15.21 3.58
CA PRO A 359 50.50 14.06 3.75
C PRO A 359 50.81 13.20 5.03
N ILE A 360 50.61 11.89 5.26
CA ILE A 360 50.35 10.59 4.53
C ILE A 360 49.49 9.70 5.49
N ASN A 361 48.38 9.01 5.10
CA ASN A 361 48.22 7.63 4.54
C ASN A 361 48.93 6.48 5.34
N PRO A 362 48.54 5.17 5.27
CA PRO A 362 47.38 4.49 4.64
C PRO A 362 46.67 3.40 5.52
N SER A 363 45.81 2.57 4.88
CA SER A 363 45.56 1.12 5.17
C SER A 363 44.65 0.65 6.33
N THR A 364 43.91 -0.50 6.28
CA THR A 364 43.20 -1.28 5.20
C THR A 364 42.44 -2.52 5.79
N ILE A 365 41.29 -2.94 5.19
CA ILE A 365 40.80 -4.37 5.07
C ILE A 365 40.28 -5.05 6.40
N PRO A 366 39.40 -6.11 6.42
CA PRO A 366 38.66 -6.85 5.38
C PRO A 366 37.11 -6.89 5.52
N ASN A 367 36.45 -7.58 4.57
CA ASN A 367 35.03 -7.97 4.55
C ASN A 367 34.85 -9.47 4.93
N LYS A 368 33.66 -9.92 5.36
CA LYS A 368 33.22 -11.34 5.51
C LYS A 368 31.71 -11.43 5.81
N GLU A 369 30.95 -12.47 5.46
CA GLU A 369 31.01 -13.47 4.38
C GLU A 369 29.65 -14.21 4.35
N GLU A 370 29.14 -14.65 3.20
CA GLU A 370 27.82 -15.29 3.09
C GLU A 370 27.82 -16.78 3.47
N ILE A 371 26.65 -17.31 3.86
CA ILE A 371 26.44 -18.76 4.10
C ILE A 371 25.42 -19.30 3.09
N ASN A 372 25.77 -20.40 2.43
CA ASN A 372 25.08 -20.91 1.24
C ASN A 372 24.03 -22.00 1.57
N GLN A 373 22.98 -22.10 0.75
CA GLN A 373 21.89 -23.08 0.91
C GLN A 373 22.20 -24.39 0.18
N ASN A 374 21.73 -25.53 0.71
CA ASN A 374 21.89 -26.85 0.07
C ASN A 374 20.55 -27.54 -0.23
N THR A 375 20.32 -27.76 -1.54
CA THR A 375 19.62 -28.88 -2.18
C THR A 375 18.33 -29.44 -1.54
N ILE A 376 17.20 -29.20 -2.21
CA ILE A 376 16.02 -30.06 -2.21
C ILE A 376 15.94 -30.74 -3.60
N ASP A 377 15.84 -32.06 -3.65
CA ASP A 377 15.74 -32.80 -4.91
C ASP A 377 14.40 -32.57 -5.62
N LYS A 378 14.44 -32.39 -6.95
CA LYS A 378 13.25 -32.14 -7.77
C LYS A 378 12.60 -33.44 -8.27
N LEU A 379 11.27 -33.43 -8.34
CA LEU A 379 10.42 -34.54 -8.76
C LEU A 379 10.65 -34.97 -10.24
N PRO A 380 10.42 -36.25 -10.57
CA PRO A 380 10.04 -36.66 -11.93
C PRO A 380 8.71 -36.02 -12.34
N ASN A 381 8.53 -35.74 -13.63
CA ASN A 381 7.48 -34.85 -14.11
C ASN A 381 6.07 -35.48 -14.12
N THR A 382 5.27 -35.21 -13.09
CA THR A 382 3.82 -35.50 -13.06
C THR A 382 2.99 -34.27 -12.68
N GLY A 383 2.76 -33.38 -13.65
CA GLY A 383 1.66 -32.40 -13.61
C GLY A 383 1.70 -31.37 -12.47
N ARG A 384 2.52 -30.32 -12.63
CA ARG A 384 2.70 -29.21 -11.65
C ARG A 384 1.39 -28.59 -11.15
N SER A 385 0.37 -28.52 -12.00
CA SER A 385 -0.96 -27.96 -11.67
C SER A 385 -1.61 -28.66 -10.47
N ASN A 386 -1.61 -30.00 -10.45
CA ASN A 386 -2.32 -30.80 -9.46
C ASN A 386 -1.82 -30.55 -8.01
N PHE A 387 -0.57 -30.13 -7.85
CA PHE A 387 0.01 -29.83 -6.55
C PHE A 387 -0.36 -28.42 -6.06
N ILE A 388 -0.42 -27.42 -6.95
CA ILE A 388 -0.89 -26.07 -6.59
C ILE A 388 -2.31 -26.16 -6.00
N LEU A 389 -3.21 -26.89 -6.66
CA LEU A 389 -4.58 -27.09 -6.16
C LEU A 389 -4.64 -27.64 -4.73
N ILE A 390 -3.88 -28.70 -4.43
CA ILE A 390 -3.88 -29.34 -3.10
C ILE A 390 -3.40 -28.38 -2.00
N GLY A 391 -2.51 -27.44 -2.32
CA GLY A 391 -2.03 -26.46 -1.36
C GLY A 391 -3.04 -25.34 -1.06
N ILE A 392 -3.81 -24.90 -2.07
CA ILE A 392 -4.90 -23.91 -1.89
C ILE A 392 -5.89 -24.44 -0.83
N LEU A 393 -6.27 -25.72 -0.92
CA LEU A 393 -7.18 -26.34 0.04
C LEU A 393 -6.65 -26.32 1.49
N MET A 394 -5.35 -26.60 1.67
CA MET A 394 -4.73 -26.59 2.99
C MET A 394 -4.61 -25.17 3.58
N ILE A 395 -4.35 -24.14 2.77
CA ILE A 395 -4.32 -22.76 3.25
C ILE A 395 -5.73 -22.31 3.66
N LEU A 396 -6.73 -22.50 2.80
CA LEU A 396 -8.12 -22.12 3.10
C LEU A 396 -8.67 -22.83 4.35
N SER A 397 -8.23 -24.07 4.62
CA SER A 397 -8.58 -24.79 5.85
C SER A 397 -8.07 -24.13 7.15
N GLY A 398 -6.98 -23.36 7.06
CA GLY A 398 -6.43 -22.58 8.17
C GLY A 398 -7.08 -21.20 8.37
N VAL A 399 -7.98 -20.80 7.47
CA VAL A 399 -8.72 -19.51 7.50
C VAL A 399 -10.19 -19.72 7.89
N ALA A 400 -10.70 -20.95 7.87
CA ALA A 400 -12.07 -21.27 8.29
C ALA A 400 -12.31 -20.87 9.76
N ILE A 401 -13.39 -20.10 10.00
CA ILE A 401 -13.66 -19.53 11.32
C ILE A 401 -14.22 -20.61 12.24
N VAL A 402 -13.36 -21.09 13.15
CA VAL A 402 -13.74 -22.03 14.21
C VAL A 402 -14.84 -21.40 15.07
N LYS A 403 -15.99 -22.06 15.16
CA LYS A 403 -17.07 -21.70 16.10
C LYS A 403 -16.57 -21.83 17.55
N ASN A 404 -16.02 -20.74 18.08
CA ASN A 404 -15.67 -20.63 19.50
C ASN A 404 -16.90 -20.89 20.37
N LYS A 405 -16.78 -21.85 21.29
CA LYS A 405 -17.83 -22.14 22.28
C LYS A 405 -17.95 -20.96 23.25
N LYS A 406 -19.13 -20.36 23.30
CA LYS A 406 -19.67 -19.75 24.53
C LYS A 406 -20.45 -20.82 25.29
#